data_AF-A0A7J8LP16-F1
#
_entry.id   AF-A0A7J8LP16-F1
#
_cell.length_a   1.000
_cell.length_b   1.000
_cell.length_c   1.000
_cell.angle_alpha   90.00
_cell.angle_beta   90.00
_cell.angle_gamma   90.00
#
_symmetry.space_group_name_H-M   'P 1'
#
loop_
_entity.id
_entity.type
_entity.pdbx_description
1 polymer ?
#
loop_
_entity_poly.entity_id
_entity_poly.type
_entity_poly.pdbx_seq_one_letter_code
_entity_poly.pdbx_strand_id
1 'polypeptide(L)'
;MVEAGDVKAVFTGHDHLNDFCGQMTGIQLCYAGGFGYHAYGKAGWSRRARVVVASLEKTDEGGWGSVNSIKTWKRLDDGHLTAIDEQ
;
A
#
# COMPACT_ATOMS: atom_id res chain seq x y z
N MET A 1 17.50 -11.62 -7.14
CA MET A 1 16.27 -11.74 -6.33
C MET A 1 15.82 -13.18 -6.43
N VAL A 2 15.63 -13.86 -5.29
CA VAL A 2 14.97 -15.17 -5.24
C VAL A 2 13.60 -15.03 -5.89
N GLU A 3 13.14 -16.02 -6.67
CA GLU A 3 11.80 -15.98 -7.25
C GLU A 3 10.78 -15.71 -6.15
N ALA A 4 10.10 -14.57 -6.25
CA ALA A 4 9.11 -14.12 -5.30
C ALA A 4 7.75 -14.79 -5.59
N GLY A 5 7.74 -16.12 -5.75
CA GLY A 5 6.56 -16.89 -6.11
C GLY A 5 5.39 -16.74 -5.13
N ASP A 6 5.72 -16.38 -3.88
CA ASP A 6 4.76 -16.27 -2.78
C ASP A 6 4.43 -14.81 -2.40
N VAL A 7 5.05 -13.83 -3.05
CA VAL A 7 4.87 -12.41 -2.73
C VAL A 7 3.77 -11.80 -3.60
N LYS A 8 2.72 -11.29 -2.97
CA LYS A 8 1.59 -10.63 -3.66
C LYS A 8 1.73 -9.10 -3.74
N ALA A 9 2.35 -8.48 -2.73
CA ALA A 9 2.61 -7.05 -2.71
C ALA A 9 3.82 -6.70 -1.84
N VAL A 10 4.44 -5.55 -2.14
CA VAL A 10 5.51 -4.92 -1.36
C VAL A 10 5.10 -3.49 -1.06
N PHE A 11 5.11 -3.14 0.22
CA PHE A 11 4.88 -1.78 0.70
C PHE A 11 6.18 -1.22 1.26
N THR A 12 6.66 -0.13 0.69
CA THR A 12 7.95 0.47 1.06
C THR A 12 7.81 1.91 1.52
N GLY A 13 8.78 2.37 2.29
CA GLY A 13 8.88 3.72 2.81
C GLY A 13 10.22 4.36 2.43
N HIS A 14 10.80 5.13 3.35
CA HIS A 14 12.07 5.86 3.20
C HIS A 14 12.04 7.07 2.26
N ASP A 15 11.45 6.93 1.07
CA ASP A 15 11.23 8.05 0.16
C ASP A 15 9.89 8.74 0.44
N HIS A 16 9.93 10.00 0.89
CA HIS A 16 8.71 10.77 1.21
C HIS A 16 8.11 11.48 0.00
N LEU A 17 8.86 11.53 -1.10
CA LEU A 17 8.48 12.18 -2.34
C LEU A 17 8.07 11.18 -3.44
N ASN A 18 8.40 9.89 -3.26
CA ASN A 18 7.94 8.84 -4.15
C ASN A 18 6.53 8.38 -3.75
N ASP A 19 5.64 8.42 -4.73
CA ASP A 19 4.23 8.06 -4.56
C ASP A 19 3.78 6.98 -5.55
N PHE A 20 4.74 6.26 -6.13
CA PHE A 20 4.47 5.17 -7.06
C PHE A 20 3.69 4.05 -6.38
N CYS A 21 2.68 3.55 -7.08
CA CYS A 21 1.97 2.33 -6.73
C CYS A 21 1.46 1.69 -8.01
N GLY A 22 1.87 0.46 -8.27
CA GLY A 22 1.53 -0.23 -9.51
C GLY A 22 1.95 -1.69 -9.49
N GLN A 23 1.49 -2.46 -10.47
CA GLN A 23 1.81 -3.87 -10.59
C GLN A 23 3.02 -4.06 -11.51
N MET A 24 4.00 -4.83 -11.04
CA MET A 24 5.16 -5.25 -11.82
C MET A 24 5.37 -6.75 -11.64
N THR A 25 5.46 -7.49 -12.74
CA THR A 25 5.64 -8.96 -12.75
C THR A 25 4.69 -9.70 -11.81
N GLY A 26 3.41 -9.27 -11.75
CA GLY A 26 2.39 -9.87 -10.88
C GLY A 26 2.43 -9.45 -9.40
N ILE A 27 3.36 -8.59 -8.99
CA ILE A 27 3.51 -8.09 -7.62
C ILE A 27 3.07 -6.63 -7.56
N GLN A 28 2.22 -6.28 -6.59
CA GLN A 28 1.84 -4.89 -6.35
C GLN A 28 2.94 -4.17 -5.55
N LEU A 29 3.60 -3.19 -6.15
CA LEU A 29 4.70 -2.43 -5.55
C LEU A 29 4.21 -1.02 -5.23
N CYS A 30 4.18 -0.64 -3.95
CA CYS A 30 3.63 0.66 -3.54
C CYS A 30 4.48 1.35 -2.48
N TYR A 31 4.71 2.64 -2.67
CA TYR A 31 5.21 3.53 -1.63
C TYR A 31 4.08 3.94 -0.68
N ALA A 32 4.40 4.02 0.61
CA ALA A 32 3.47 4.46 1.65
C ALA A 32 3.26 5.98 1.68
N GLY A 33 4.22 6.74 1.14
CA GLY A 33 4.26 8.20 1.17
C GLY A 33 4.81 8.77 2.49
N GLY A 34 4.89 10.10 2.57
CA GLY A 34 5.38 10.83 3.75
C GLY A 34 4.32 11.02 4.84
N PHE A 35 4.48 10.32 5.96
CA PHE A 35 3.57 10.40 7.13
C PHE A 35 4.04 11.39 8.21
N GLY A 36 5.35 11.50 8.46
CA GLY A 36 5.87 12.21 9.65
C GLY A 36 5.84 13.74 9.55
N TYR A 37 5.72 14.42 10.70
CA TYR A 37 5.81 15.88 10.79
C TYR A 37 7.24 16.42 10.81
N HIS A 38 8.21 15.63 11.26
CA HIS A 38 9.64 15.97 11.29
C HIS A 38 10.44 15.34 10.13
N ALA A 39 9.73 14.87 9.10
CA ALA A 39 10.28 14.25 7.91
C ALA A 39 10.43 15.29 6.79
N TYR A 40 11.37 15.08 5.86
CA TYR A 40 11.44 15.91 4.65
C TYR A 40 10.20 15.71 3.78
N GLY A 41 9.86 16.69 2.95
CA GLY A 41 8.67 16.66 2.11
C GLY A 41 8.69 17.74 1.04
N LYS A 42 7.57 17.91 0.35
CA LYS A 42 7.39 18.90 -0.73
C LYS A 42 6.28 19.88 -0.32
N ALA A 43 6.55 21.17 -0.47
CA ALA A 43 5.54 22.20 -0.20
C ALA A 43 4.29 21.98 -1.05
N GLY A 44 3.11 22.10 -0.43
CA GLY A 44 1.83 21.83 -1.09
C GLY A 44 1.49 20.34 -1.28
N TRP A 45 2.29 19.42 -0.72
CA TRP A 45 2.02 17.98 -0.78
C TRP A 45 1.51 17.47 0.57
N SER A 46 0.23 17.11 0.62
CA SER A 46 -0.44 16.66 1.84
C SER A 46 0.23 15.43 2.45
N ARG A 47 0.37 15.36 3.77
CA ARG A 47 0.81 14.12 4.42
C ARG A 47 -0.22 13.02 4.19
N ARG A 48 0.23 11.77 4.20
CA ARG A 48 -0.64 10.63 3.89
C ARG A 48 -0.18 9.35 4.56
N ALA A 49 -1.14 8.47 4.83
CA ALA A 49 -0.90 7.10 5.25
C ALA A 49 -1.52 6.14 4.23
N ARG A 50 -0.82 5.07 3.88
CA ARG A 50 -1.36 4.02 3.02
C ARG A 50 -2.13 3.00 3.85
N VAL A 51 -3.37 2.73 3.45
CA VAL A 51 -4.19 1.65 4.00
C VAL A 51 -4.05 0.44 3.08
N VAL A 52 -3.92 -0.74 3.69
CA VAL A 52 -3.80 -2.02 2.99
C VAL A 52 -4.86 -2.97 3.52
N VAL A 53 -5.66 -3.50 2.61
CA VAL A 53 -6.65 -4.54 2.90
C VAL A 53 -6.22 -5.81 2.18
N ALA A 54 -5.85 -6.83 2.95
CA ALA A 54 -5.57 -8.16 2.45
C ALA A 54 -6.79 -9.06 2.72
N SER A 55 -7.35 -9.65 1.67
CA SER A 55 -8.42 -10.64 1.76
C SER A 55 -7.85 -12.02 1.52
N LEU A 56 -8.17 -12.96 2.41
CA LEU A 56 -7.75 -14.36 2.31
C LEU A 56 -8.81 -15.19 1.60
N GLU A 57 -8.38 -16.23 0.90
CA GLU A 57 -9.30 -17.25 0.36
C GLU A 57 -9.91 -18.05 1.50
N LYS A 58 -11.19 -18.41 1.39
CA LYS A 58 -11.84 -19.33 2.32
C LYS A 58 -11.73 -20.74 1.74
N THR A 59 -11.29 -21.70 2.55
CA THR A 59 -11.19 -23.10 2.10
C THR A 59 -12.53 -23.82 2.25
N ASP A 60 -12.75 -24.87 1.46
CA ASP A 60 -13.97 -25.69 1.51
C ASP A 60 -14.20 -26.34 2.89
N GLU A 61 -13.11 -26.56 3.63
CA GLU A 61 -13.10 -27.10 5.00
C GLU A 61 -13.44 -26.02 6.06
N GLY A 62 -13.71 -24.79 5.64
CA GLY A 62 -14.10 -23.67 6.51
C GLY A 62 -12.93 -22.87 7.11
N GLY A 63 -11.69 -23.15 6.69
CA GLY A 63 -10.47 -22.43 7.10
C GLY A 63 -10.13 -21.24 6.18
N TRP A 64 -8.95 -20.67 6.40
CA TRP A 64 -8.38 -19.59 5.57
C TRP A 64 -7.16 -20.08 4.81
N GLY A 65 -7.12 -19.81 3.51
CA GLY A 65 -6.03 -20.12 2.60
C GLY A 65 -5.11 -18.93 2.35
N SER A 66 -4.59 -18.85 1.13
CA SER A 66 -3.63 -17.81 0.73
C SER A 66 -4.29 -16.43 0.59
N VAL A 67 -3.48 -15.38 0.43
CA VAL A 67 -3.99 -14.05 0.06
C VAL A 67 -4.62 -14.12 -1.32
N ASN A 68 -5.94 -13.91 -1.37
CA ASN A 68 -6.74 -13.83 -2.59
C ASN A 68 -6.49 -12.51 -3.32
N SER A 69 -6.64 -11.40 -2.60
CA SER A 69 -6.56 -10.06 -3.18
C SER A 69 -6.01 -9.05 -2.20
N ILE A 70 -5.36 -8.02 -2.75
CA ILE A 70 -4.89 -6.85 -2.01
C ILE A 70 -5.56 -5.63 -2.62
N LYS A 71 -6.15 -4.80 -1.77
CA LYS A 71 -6.65 -3.47 -2.12
C LYS A 71 -5.93 -2.43 -1.29
N THR A 72 -5.61 -1.29 -1.88
CA THR A 72 -4.87 -0.26 -1.16
C THR A 72 -5.19 1.14 -1.68
N TRP A 73 -5.19 2.10 -0.76
CA TRP A 73 -5.38 3.51 -1.05
C TRP A 73 -4.60 4.32 -0.02
N LYS A 74 -4.57 5.64 -0.18
CA LYS A 74 -4.01 6.55 0.82
C LYS A 74 -5.10 7.37 1.48
N ARG A 75 -4.89 7.69 2.75
CA ARG A 75 -5.67 8.67 3.52
C ARG A 75 -4.80 9.89 3.73
N LEU A 76 -5.29 11.06 3.32
CA LEU A 76 -4.61 12.32 3.58
C LEU A 76 -4.75 12.70 5.05
N ASP A 77 -3.73 13.38 5.57
CA ASP A 77 -3.78 14.06 6.86
C ASP A 77 -4.51 15.42 6.70
N ASP A 78 -5.80 15.34 6.44
CA ASP A 78 -6.73 16.47 6.43
C ASP A 78 -7.91 16.18 7.37
N GLY A 79 -8.77 17.18 7.59
CA GLY A 79 -9.90 17.05 8.51
C GLY A 79 -10.93 15.98 8.12
N HIS A 80 -10.90 15.47 6.89
CA HIS A 80 -11.84 14.46 6.37
C HIS A 80 -11.18 13.10 6.16
N LEU A 81 -9.88 12.98 6.40
CA LEU A 81 -9.06 11.84 6.04
C LEU A 81 -9.31 11.41 4.59
N THR A 82 -9.22 12.35 3.65
CA THR A 82 -9.61 12.11 2.24
C THR A 82 -8.92 10.87 1.68
N ALA A 83 -9.71 9.96 1.08
CA ALA A 83 -9.17 8.79 0.37
C ALA A 83 -8.72 9.18 -1.04
N ILE A 84 -7.52 8.78 -1.42
CA ILE A 84 -6.95 9.01 -2.75
C ILE A 84 -6.21 7.78 -3.26
N ASP A 85 -6.01 7.70 -4.57
CA ASP A 85 -5.17 6.71 -5.26
C ASP A 85 -5.46 5.26 -4.88
N GLU A 86 -6.73 4.88 -5.02
CA GLU A 86 -7.23 3.51 -4.86
C GLU A 86 -6.69 2.59 -5.96
N GLN A 87 -6.29 1.38 -5.57
CA GLN A 87 -5.74 0.30 -6.39
C GLN A 87 -6.31 -1.05 -5.98
#